data_AF-A0A3P6U0Q7-F1
#
_entry.id   AF-A0A3P6U0Q7-F1
#
_cell.length_a   1.000
_cell.length_b   1.000
_cell.length_c   1.000
_cell.angle_alpha   90.00
_cell.angle_beta   90.00
_cell.angle_gamma   90.00
#
_symmetry.space_group_name_H-M   'P 1'
#
loop_
_entity.id
_entity.type
_entity.pdbx_description
1 polymer ?
#
loop_
_entity_poly.entity_id
_entity_poly.type
_entity_poly.pdbx_seq_one_letter_code
_entity_poly.pdbx_strand_id
1 'polypeptide(L)' 'MLLRLILYLLPLAMCNRRADLPQKKFPTAIIVGVKKAGTRALLEFLRLNPRIQAPGPEVHFFDKNYHKGLDWYR' A
#
# COMPACT_ATOMS: atom_id res chain seq x y z
N MET A 1 -13.83 -41.48 -18.60
CA MET A 1 -14.08 -41.11 -17.18
C MET A 1 -12.94 -40.29 -16.58
N LEU A 2 -11.66 -40.65 -16.76
CA LEU A 2 -10.52 -39.84 -16.29
C LEU A 2 -10.44 -38.41 -16.86
N LEU A 3 -10.78 -38.21 -18.15
CA LEU A 3 -10.68 -36.89 -18.79
C LEU A 3 -11.65 -35.85 -18.19
N ARG A 4 -12.83 -36.29 -17.72
CA ARG A 4 -13.78 -35.44 -16.99
C ARG A 4 -13.21 -35.02 -15.63
N LEU A 5 -12.51 -35.91 -14.93
CA LEU A 5 -11.93 -35.63 -13.61
C LEU A 5 -10.86 -34.52 -13.67
N ILE A 6 -10.02 -34.52 -14.71
CA ILE A 6 -8.97 -33.51 -14.91
C ILE A 6 -9.59 -32.13 -15.22
N LEU A 7 -10.67 -32.09 -16.00
CA LEU A 7 -11.40 -30.85 -16.32
C LEU A 7 -12.11 -30.22 -15.09
N TYR A 8 -12.51 -31.01 -14.10
CA TYR A 8 -13.09 -30.49 -12.85
C TYR A 8 -12.04 -30.03 -11.82
N LEU A 9 -10.76 -30.42 -11.96
CA LEU A 9 -9.67 -30.00 -11.07
C LEU A 9 -8.96 -28.71 -11.53
N LEU A 10 -9.00 -28.41 -12.83
CA LEU A 10 -8.46 -27.18 -13.42
C LEU A 10 -9.06 -25.88 -12.81
N PRO A 11 -10.37 -25.76 -12.56
CA PRO A 11 -10.97 -24.58 -11.92
C PRO A 11 -10.56 -24.42 -10.45
N LEU A 12 -10.37 -25.53 -9.73
CA LEU A 12 -9.93 -25.53 -8.33
C LEU A 12 -8.47 -25.09 -8.19
N ALA A 13 -7.60 -25.47 -9.15
CA ALA A 13 -6.21 -25.03 -9.18
C ALA A 13 -6.03 -23.54 -9.55
N MET A 14 -7.05 -22.89 -10.14
CA MET A 14 -7.01 -21.47 -10.51
C MET A 14 -7.60 -20.52 -9.47
N CYS A 15 -8.06 -21.01 -8.31
CA CYS A 15 -8.81 -20.20 -7.35
C CYS A 15 -7.96 -19.25 -6.47
N ASN A 16 -6.63 -19.25 -6.53
CA ASN A 16 -5.82 -18.38 -5.66
C ASN A 16 -4.83 -17.45 -6.36
N ARG A 17 -5.23 -16.87 -7.50
CA ARG A 17 -4.66 -15.59 -7.94
C ARG A 17 -5.71 -14.49 -7.85
N ARG A 18 -6.12 -14.17 -6.62
CA ARG A 18 -6.52 -12.79 -6.35
C ARG A 18 -5.24 -11.98 -6.48
N ALA A 19 -5.01 -11.42 -7.67
CA ALA A 19 -4.10 -10.31 -7.79
C ALA A 19 -4.73 -9.21 -6.91
N ASP A 20 -4.25 -9.07 -5.67
CA ASP A 20 -4.56 -7.93 -4.83
C ASP A 20 -4.05 -6.70 -5.56
N LEU A 21 -4.92 -6.09 -6.36
CA LEU A 21 -4.65 -4.80 -6.95
C LEU A 21 -4.28 -3.86 -5.80
N PRO A 22 -3.16 -3.13 -5.87
CA PRO A 22 -2.73 -2.26 -4.80
C PRO A 22 -3.83 -1.23 -4.51
N GLN A 23 -4.54 -1.43 -3.40
CA GLN A 23 -5.58 -0.50 -2.95
C GLN A 23 -4.94 0.62 -2.13
N LYS A 24 -5.35 1.84 -2.44
CA LYS A 24 -5.04 3.02 -1.64
C LYS A 24 -5.66 2.88 -0.26
N LYS A 25 -4.85 3.07 0.78
CA LYS A 25 -5.21 2.89 2.20
C LYS A 25 -4.67 4.07 2.99
N PHE A 26 -5.39 4.42 4.06
CA PHE A 26 -4.86 5.39 5.02
C PHE A 26 -3.58 4.88 5.67
N PRO A 27 -2.65 5.79 6.02
CA PRO A 27 -1.41 5.40 6.65
C PRO A 27 -1.67 4.86 8.06
N THR A 28 -1.07 3.71 8.37
CA THR A 28 -1.08 3.14 9.73
C THR A 28 -0.17 3.91 10.68
N ALA A 29 0.86 4.58 10.16
CA ALA A 29 1.82 5.36 10.92
C ALA A 29 2.22 6.62 10.17
N ILE A 30 2.48 7.71 10.90
CA ILE A 30 2.83 9.02 10.33
C ILE A 30 4.10 9.54 11.01
N ILE A 31 5.07 9.96 10.21
CA ILE A 31 6.24 10.71 10.69
C ILE A 31 5.84 12.19 10.75
N VAL A 32 5.51 12.68 11.93
CA VAL A 32 4.99 14.04 12.12
C VAL A 32 6.08 15.12 12.22
N GLY A 33 7.33 14.75 12.52
CA GLY A 33 8.41 15.71 12.73
C GLY A 33 9.57 15.17 13.57
N VAL A 34 10.50 16.02 14.03
CA VAL A 34 10.54 17.48 13.86
C VAL A 34 11.38 17.91 12.64
N LYS A 35 11.16 19.14 12.16
CA LYS A 35 11.92 19.71 11.04
C LYS A 35 13.42 19.67 11.35
N LYS A 36 14.23 19.32 10.36
CA LYS A 36 15.71 19.18 10.44
C LYS A 36 16.22 17.99 11.28
N ALA A 37 15.36 17.13 11.83
CA ALA A 37 15.78 15.91 12.55
C ALA A 37 16.10 14.72 11.63
N GLY A 38 16.06 14.89 10.30
CA GLY A 38 16.34 13.80 9.35
C GLY A 38 15.14 12.90 9.04
N THR A 39 13.91 13.41 9.15
CA THR A 39 12.67 12.67 8.80
C THR A 39 12.71 12.07 7.38
N ARG A 40 13.34 12.78 6.44
CA ARG A 40 13.53 12.31 5.06
C ARG A 40 14.43 11.08 4.96
N ALA A 41 15.52 11.05 5.71
CA ALA A 41 16.45 9.92 5.73
C ALA A 41 15.80 8.69 6.38
N LEU A 42 15.10 8.89 7.50
CA LEU A 42 14.32 7.84 8.14
C LEU A 42 13.31 7.21 7.16
N LEU A 43 12.58 8.04 6.41
CA LEU A 43 11.62 7.56 5.42
C LEU A 43 12.29 6.70 4.33
N GLU A 44 13.47 7.09 3.84
CA GLU A 44 14.21 6.30 2.84
C GLU A 44 14.69 4.96 3.40
N PHE A 45 15.19 4.93 4.64
CA PHE A 45 15.58 3.67 5.26
C PHE A 45 14.39 2.73 5.46
N LEU A 46 13.23 3.26 5.82
CA LEU A 46 12.02 2.45 5.96
C LEU A 46 11.54 1.88 4.62
N ARG A 47 11.73 2.61 3.51
CA ARG A 47 11.37 2.12 2.16
C ARG A 47 12.18 0.91 1.70
N LEU A 48 13.33 0.64 2.31
CA LEU A 48 14.11 -0.57 2.01
C LEU A 48 13.38 -1.85 2.43
N ASN A 49 12.39 -1.75 3.32
CA ASN A 49 11.60 -2.89 3.77
C ASN A 49 10.45 -3.17 2.79
N PRO A 50 10.35 -4.38 2.20
CA PRO A 50 9.29 -4.72 1.24
C PRO A 50 7.87 -4.67 1.82
N ARG A 51 7.72 -4.66 3.15
CA ARG A 51 6.42 -4.54 3.83
C ARG A 51 5.97 -3.10 4.07
N ILE A 52 6.84 -2.11 3.83
CA ILE A 52 6.55 -0.70 4.06
C ILE A 52 6.37 0.00 2.71
N GLN A 53 5.21 0.63 2.53
CA GLN A 53 4.94 1.51 1.41
C GLN A 53 4.80 2.93 1.92
N ALA A 54 5.56 3.85 1.35
CA ALA A 54 5.59 5.24 1.76
C ALA A 54 5.43 6.17 0.54
N PRO A 55 4.68 7.28 0.66
CA PRO A 55 4.54 8.26 -0.41
C PRO A 55 5.88 8.95 -0.70
N GLY A 56 6.09 9.39 -1.94
CA GLY A 56 7.32 10.05 -2.40
C GLY A 56 7.62 11.37 -1.67
N PRO A 57 6.87 12.44 -1.96
CA PRO A 57 6.98 13.74 -1.28
C PRO A 57 6.19 13.79 0.04
N GLU A 58 6.48 14.79 0.87
CA GLU A 58 5.64 15.13 2.03
C GLU A 58 4.24 15.55 1.54
N VAL A 59 3.22 14.80 1.95
CA VAL A 59 1.83 14.97 1.45
C VAL A 59 1.21 16.29 1.93
N HIS A 60 1.70 16.84 3.04
CA HIS A 60 1.20 18.07 3.63
C HIS A 60 -0.34 18.09 3.78
N PHE A 61 -0.92 16.97 4.21
CA PHE A 61 -2.37 16.85 4.37
C PHE A 61 -2.86 17.70 5.54
N PHE A 62 -2.34 17.46 6.74
CA PHE A 62 -2.82 18.09 7.97
C PHE A 62 -2.44 19.58 8.14
N ASP A 63 -1.54 20.11 7.31
CA ASP A 63 -1.12 21.52 7.32
C ASP A 63 -1.66 22.32 6.13
N LYS A 64 -1.50 21.84 4.89
CA LYS A 64 -1.84 22.63 3.68
C LYS A 64 -3.08 22.12 2.93
N ASN A 65 -3.30 20.81 2.92
CA ASN A 65 -4.27 20.16 2.03
C ASN A 65 -5.52 19.64 2.76
N TYR A 66 -5.75 20.04 4.02
CA TYR A 66 -6.87 19.51 4.82
C TYR A 66 -8.23 19.78 4.17
N HIS A 67 -8.37 20.92 3.50
CA HIS A 67 -9.58 21.33 2.77
C HIS A 67 -9.96 20.38 1.61
N LYS A 68 -9.05 19.52 1.14
CA LYS A 68 -9.32 18.57 0.05
C LYS A 68 -10.07 17.32 0.52
N GLY A 69 -10.27 17.16 1.83
CA GLY A 69 -11.00 16.04 2.41
C GLY A 69 -10.21 14.74 2.47
N LEU A 70 -10.75 13.77 3.22
CA LEU A 70 -10.10 12.48 3.46
C LEU A 70 -10.05 11.59 2.21
N ASP A 71 -10.99 11.77 1.27
CA ASP A 71 -10.98 11.02 0.01
C ASP A 71 -9.77 11.39 -0.86
N TRP A 72 -9.31 12.64 -0.80
CA TRP A 72 -8.06 13.06 -1.45
C TRP A 72 -6.81 12.48 -0.77
N TYR A 73 -6.87 12.29 0.55
CA TYR A 73 -5.74 11.79 1.34
C TYR A 73 -5.50 10.28 1.20
N ARG A 74 -6.55 9.53 0.83
CA ARG A 74 -6.52 8.07 0.74
C ARG A 74 -5.58 7.56 -0.36
#